data_AF-A0A800L7X4-F1
#
_entry.id   AF-A0A800L7X4-F1
#
_cell.length_a   1.000
_cell.length_b   1.000
_cell.length_c   1.000
_cell.angle_alpha   90.00
_cell.angle_beta   90.00
_cell.angle_gamma   90.00
#
_symmetry.space_group_name_H-M   'P 1'
#
loop_
_entity.id
_entity.type
_entity.pdbx_description
1 polymer ?
#
loop_
_entity_poly.entity_id
_entity_poly.type
_entity_poly.pdbx_seq_one_letter_code
_entity_poly.pdbx_strand_id
1 'polypeptide(L)'
;MKIFHNGMIFGTILLWGVLFSQEIEPNDAYKTVLRMKLSLDHNPLTHLDEFKSAKMNVIHESCKMYLELERQKAPDEKLFVQALKIKNDAENLSQVHYNRALPVKIKQNIKYNYFYISSDND
;
A
#
# COMPACT_ATOMS: atom_id res chain seq x y z
N MET A 1 46.84 -42.00 14.92
CA MET A 1 45.80 -41.68 13.91
C MET A 1 44.65 -40.83 14.49
N LYS A 2 44.91 -39.83 15.35
CA LYS A 2 43.86 -38.99 15.99
C LYS A 2 43.54 -37.69 15.22
N ILE A 3 44.47 -37.22 14.39
CA ILE A 3 44.37 -35.95 13.66
C ILE A 3 43.29 -36.02 12.55
N PHE A 4 43.17 -37.18 11.89
CA PHE A 4 42.16 -37.42 10.85
C PHE A 4 40.72 -37.44 11.39
N HIS A 5 40.51 -37.89 12.62
CA HIS A 5 39.18 -37.96 13.21
C HIS A 5 38.64 -36.56 13.53
N ASN A 6 39.49 -35.67 14.06
CA ASN A 6 39.11 -34.29 14.35
C ASN A 6 38.87 -33.47 13.06
N GLY A 7 39.66 -33.69 11.99
CA GLY A 7 39.44 -33.03 10.71
C GLY A 7 38.10 -33.40 10.05
N MET A 8 37.65 -34.65 10.21
CA MET A 8 36.37 -35.11 9.69
C MET A 8 35.18 -34.44 10.41
N ILE A 9 35.29 -34.20 11.71
CA ILE A 9 34.26 -33.52 12.52
C ILE A 9 34.17 -32.03 12.17
N PHE A 10 35.29 -31.35 11.94
CA PHE A 10 35.27 -29.95 11.49
C PHE A 10 34.65 -29.79 10.10
N GLY A 11 34.90 -30.74 9.19
CA GLY A 11 34.29 -30.74 7.86
C GLY A 11 32.78 -30.89 7.88
N THR A 12 32.24 -31.75 8.76
CA THR A 12 30.78 -31.96 8.87
C THR A 12 30.06 -30.77 9.50
N ILE A 13 30.68 -30.08 10.46
CA ILE A 13 30.13 -28.84 11.07
C ILE A 13 30.04 -27.72 10.03
N LEU A 14 31.07 -27.55 9.20
CA LEU A 14 31.06 -26.53 8.14
C LEU A 14 30.00 -26.84 7.06
N LEU A 15 29.79 -28.11 6.72
CA LEU A 15 28.77 -28.50 5.74
C LEU A 15 27.34 -28.24 6.25
N TRP A 16 27.09 -28.41 7.55
CA TRP A 16 25.81 -28.10 8.16
C TRP A 16 25.53 -26.59 8.18
N GLY A 17 26.53 -25.75 8.44
CA GLY A 17 26.37 -24.29 8.44
C GLY A 17 25.90 -23.71 7.10
N VAL A 18 26.30 -24.31 5.98
CA VAL A 18 25.88 -23.87 4.63
C VAL A 18 24.41 -24.18 4.35
N LEU A 19 23.87 -25.28 4.88
CA LEU A 19 22.46 -25.67 4.68
C LEU A 19 21.49 -24.73 5.41
N PHE A 20 21.88 -24.17 6.55
CA PHE A 20 21.05 -23.23 7.32
C PHE A 20 21.15 -21.77 6.83
N SER A 21 22.03 -21.46 5.89
CA SER A 21 22.23 -20.10 5.37
C SER A 21 21.41 -19.80 4.11
N GLN A 22 20.51 -20.69 3.68
CA GLN A 22 19.60 -20.36 2.58
C GLN A 22 18.66 -19.25 3.02
N GLU A 23 18.81 -18.07 2.41
CA GLU A 23 17.86 -16.97 2.55
C GLU A 23 16.49 -17.47 2.09
N ILE A 24 15.50 -17.41 2.98
CA ILE A 24 14.12 -17.73 2.64
C ILE A 24 13.67 -16.67 1.63
N GLU A 25 13.50 -17.08 0.38
CA GLU A 25 13.08 -16.16 -0.67
C GLU A 25 11.74 -15.53 -0.29
N PRO A 26 11.59 -14.20 -0.34
CA PRO A 26 10.36 -13.56 0.11
C PRO A 26 9.19 -13.98 -0.79
N ASN A 27 8.04 -14.19 -0.15
CA ASN A 27 6.80 -14.60 -0.79
C ASN A 27 6.44 -13.68 -1.97
N ASP A 28 5.94 -14.23 -3.08
CA ASP A 28 5.57 -13.47 -4.27
C ASP A 28 4.44 -12.45 -3.98
N ALA A 29 3.51 -12.81 -3.08
CA ALA A 29 2.48 -11.91 -2.58
C ALA A 29 3.08 -10.68 -1.88
N TYR A 30 4.09 -10.90 -1.03
CA TYR A 30 4.81 -9.82 -0.35
C TYR A 30 5.50 -8.88 -1.33
N LYS A 31 6.24 -9.44 -2.30
CA LYS A 31 6.90 -8.65 -3.36
C LYS A 31 5.89 -7.79 -4.11
N THR A 32 4.72 -8.34 -4.40
CA THR A 32 3.66 -7.64 -5.13
C THR A 32 3.05 -6.50 -4.31
N VAL A 33 2.67 -6.75 -3.05
CA VAL A 33 2.12 -5.74 -2.16
C VAL A 33 3.13 -4.61 -1.91
N LEU A 34 4.40 -4.94 -1.74
CA LEU A 34 5.47 -3.97 -1.55
C LEU A 34 5.63 -3.04 -2.77
N ARG A 35 5.64 -3.61 -3.99
CA ARG A 35 5.68 -2.82 -5.23
C ARG A 35 4.46 -1.92 -5.37
N MET A 36 3.28 -2.42 -5.03
CA MET A 36 2.04 -1.64 -5.07
C MET A 36 2.11 -0.44 -4.12
N LYS A 37 2.53 -0.65 -2.87
CA LYS A 37 2.77 0.44 -1.91
C LYS A 37 3.74 1.48 -2.47
N LEU A 38 4.91 1.05 -2.96
CA LEU A 38 5.92 1.96 -3.49
C LEU A 38 5.41 2.78 -4.68
N SER A 39 4.59 2.16 -5.55
CA SER A 39 3.98 2.85 -6.69
C SER A 39 2.95 3.90 -6.28
N LEU A 40 2.26 3.69 -5.15
CA LEU A 40 1.30 4.64 -4.58
C LEU A 40 2.04 5.81 -3.91
N ASP A 41 3.10 5.53 -3.15
CA ASP A 41 3.96 6.55 -2.52
C ASP A 41 4.60 7.50 -3.56
N HIS A 42 4.91 6.99 -4.76
CA HIS A 42 5.53 7.78 -5.83
C HIS A 42 4.55 8.66 -6.62
N ASN A 43 3.23 8.49 -6.45
CA ASN A 43 2.22 9.20 -7.25
C ASN A 43 1.47 10.28 -6.42
N PRO A 44 1.99 11.51 -6.32
CA PRO A 44 1.34 12.61 -5.59
C PRO A 44 0.05 13.12 -6.26
N LEU A 45 -0.20 12.70 -7.51
CA LEU A 45 -1.44 13.00 -8.26
C LEU A 45 -2.70 12.37 -7.63
N THR A 46 -2.52 11.50 -6.63
CA THR A 46 -3.54 10.96 -5.72
C THR A 46 -4.17 11.98 -4.78
N HIS A 47 -3.92 13.28 -4.94
CA HIS A 47 -4.59 14.31 -4.15
C HIS A 47 -5.50 15.22 -4.99
N LEU A 48 -5.52 15.06 -6.31
CA LEU A 48 -6.24 15.97 -7.21
C LEU A 48 -7.67 15.51 -7.54
N ASP A 49 -7.96 14.22 -7.40
CA ASP A 49 -9.26 13.64 -7.78
C ASP A 49 -9.88 12.90 -6.59
N GLU A 50 -10.72 13.60 -5.81
CA GLU A 50 -11.13 13.18 -4.46
C GLU A 50 -11.62 11.73 -4.34
N PHE A 51 -12.44 11.24 -5.29
CA PHE A 51 -13.00 9.89 -5.22
C PHE A 51 -11.97 8.81 -5.55
N LYS A 52 -11.19 8.98 -6.63
CA LYS A 52 -10.15 8.02 -7.02
C LYS A 52 -9.03 7.98 -5.99
N SER A 53 -8.70 9.15 -5.45
CA SER A 53 -7.74 9.37 -4.37
C SER A 53 -8.16 8.64 -3.09
N ALA A 54 -9.42 8.78 -2.68
CA ALA A 54 -9.97 8.07 -1.53
C ALA A 54 -9.84 6.54 -1.69
N LYS A 55 -10.20 6.00 -2.86
CA LYS A 55 -10.06 4.56 -3.14
C LYS A 55 -8.60 4.09 -3.15
N MET A 56 -7.69 4.87 -3.74
CA MET A 56 -6.26 4.56 -3.72
C MET A 56 -5.68 4.60 -2.31
N ASN A 57 -6.16 5.50 -1.45
CA ASN A 57 -5.74 5.56 -0.05
C ASN A 57 -6.19 4.32 0.75
N VAL A 58 -7.40 3.81 0.47
CA VAL A 58 -7.88 2.55 1.06
C VAL A 58 -6.99 1.36 0.67
N ILE A 59 -6.58 1.29 -0.59
CA ILE A 59 -5.64 0.26 -1.07
C ILE A 59 -4.27 0.44 -0.38
N HIS A 60 -3.78 1.68 -0.29
CA HIS A 60 -2.51 2.00 0.35
C HIS A 60 -2.47 1.56 1.82
N GLU A 61 -3.50 1.88 2.59
CA GLU A 61 -3.63 1.43 3.98
C GLU A 61 -3.74 -0.10 4.08
N SER A 62 -4.46 -0.74 3.15
CA SER A 62 -4.55 -2.20 3.11
C SER A 62 -3.20 -2.87 2.83
N CYS A 63 -2.37 -2.28 1.97
CA CYS A 63 -0.99 -2.71 1.72
C CYS A 63 -0.12 -2.58 2.98
N LYS A 64 -0.23 -1.46 3.72
CA LYS A 64 0.49 -1.29 5.01
C LYS A 64 0.08 -2.35 6.02
N MET A 65 -1.22 -2.64 6.14
CA MET A 65 -1.73 -3.67 7.03
C MET A 65 -1.17 -5.05 6.68
N TYR A 66 -1.10 -5.40 5.39
CA TYR A 66 -0.51 -6.67 4.96
C TYR A 66 0.97 -6.78 5.37
N LEU A 67 1.78 -5.74 5.11
CA LEU A 67 3.20 -5.73 5.48
C LEU A 67 3.40 -5.83 6.99
N GLU A 68 2.51 -5.21 7.77
CA GLU A 68 2.54 -5.29 9.23
C GLU A 68 2.17 -6.68 9.74
N LEU A 69 1.15 -7.33 9.16
CA LEU A 69 0.81 -8.72 9.47
C LEU A 69 1.98 -9.67 9.15
N GLU A 70 2.67 -9.44 8.03
CA GLU A 70 3.82 -10.26 7.64
C GLU A 70 5.00 -10.04 8.59
N ARG A 71 5.24 -8.80 9.02
CA ARG A 71 6.23 -8.46 10.04
C ARG A 71 5.93 -9.13 11.39
N GLN A 72 4.66 -9.23 11.75
CA GLN A 72 4.20 -9.91 12.98
C GLN A 72 4.18 -11.43 12.85
N LYS A 73 4.56 -11.99 11.70
CA LYS A 73 4.47 -13.44 11.39
C LYS A 73 3.07 -13.98 11.65
N ALA A 74 2.05 -13.22 11.25
CA ALA A 74 0.66 -13.63 11.35
C ALA A 74 0.41 -14.93 10.54
N PRO A 75 -0.62 -15.71 10.89
CA PRO A 75 -0.97 -16.92 10.15
C PRO A 75 -1.21 -16.64 8.66
N ASP A 76 -0.80 -17.58 7.81
CA ASP A 76 -0.92 -17.47 6.35
C ASP A 76 -2.35 -17.18 5.89
N GLU A 77 -3.37 -17.69 6.59
CA GLU A 77 -4.78 -17.41 6.31
C GLU A 77 -5.10 -15.91 6.40
N LYS A 78 -4.59 -15.22 7.41
CA LYS A 78 -4.80 -13.77 7.58
C LYS A 78 -4.08 -12.98 6.48
N LEU A 79 -2.87 -13.40 6.12
CA LEU A 79 -2.13 -12.81 5.00
C LEU A 79 -2.89 -13.00 3.69
N PHE A 80 -3.42 -14.20 3.46
CA PHE A 80 -4.20 -14.53 2.26
C PHE A 80 -5.48 -13.69 2.15
N VAL A 81 -6.27 -13.60 3.23
CA VAL A 81 -7.49 -12.78 3.26
C VAL A 81 -7.17 -11.31 2.95
N GLN A 82 -6.09 -10.79 3.54
CA GLN A 82 -5.66 -9.42 3.31
C GLN A 82 -5.17 -9.20 1.87
N ALA A 83 -4.40 -10.13 1.31
CA ALA A 83 -3.96 -10.08 -0.09
C ALA A 83 -5.14 -10.13 -1.06
N LEU A 84 -6.15 -10.95 -0.79
CA LEU A 84 -7.37 -11.06 -1.58
C LEU A 84 -8.18 -9.77 -1.54
N LYS A 85 -8.26 -9.12 -0.36
CA LYS A 85 -8.87 -7.80 -0.22
C LYS A 85 -8.17 -6.75 -1.09
N ILE A 86 -6.83 -6.67 -1.00
CA ILE A 86 -6.02 -5.75 -1.82
C ILE A 86 -6.28 -5.96 -3.31
N LYS A 87 -6.32 -7.23 -3.75
CA LYS A 87 -6.61 -7.59 -5.13
C LYS A 87 -7.99 -7.09 -5.58
N ASN A 88 -9.04 -7.38 -4.80
CA ASN A 88 -10.40 -6.95 -5.13
C ASN A 88 -10.53 -5.43 -5.18
N ASP A 89 -9.92 -4.72 -4.23
CA ASP A 89 -9.94 -3.25 -4.19
C ASP A 89 -9.20 -2.64 -5.39
N ALA A 90 -8.09 -3.25 -5.81
CA ALA A 90 -7.34 -2.85 -7.00
C ALA A 90 -8.13 -3.09 -8.30
N GLU A 91 -8.80 -4.24 -8.44
CA GLU A 91 -9.70 -4.53 -9.56
C GLU A 91 -10.85 -3.53 -9.61
N ASN A 92 -11.48 -3.24 -8.47
CA ASN A 92 -12.54 -2.24 -8.37
C ASN A 92 -12.06 -0.84 -8.78
N LEU A 93 -10.83 -0.45 -8.41
CA LEU A 93 -10.25 0.82 -8.84
C LEU A 93 -10.05 0.87 -10.35
N SER A 94 -9.62 -0.23 -10.98
CA SER A 94 -9.40 -0.30 -12.43
C SER A 94 -10.67 -0.05 -13.25
N GLN A 95 -11.84 -0.38 -12.68
CA GLN A 95 -13.15 -0.20 -13.30
C GLN A 95 -13.73 1.21 -13.09
N VAL A 96 -13.13 2.04 -12.23
CA VAL A 96 -13.58 3.41 -12.00
C VAL A 96 -13.16 4.29 -13.17
N HIS A 97 -14.10 4.59 -14.05
CA HIS A 97 -13.93 5.60 -15.10
C HIS A 97 -14.23 7.00 -14.55
N TYR A 98 -13.29 7.93 -14.77
CA TYR A 98 -13.50 9.33 -14.45
C TYR A 98 -14.50 9.95 -15.42
N ASN A 99 -15.68 10.32 -14.91
CA ASN A 99 -16.64 11.10 -15.69
C ASN A 99 -16.17 12.56 -15.74
N ARG A 100 -15.40 12.93 -16.76
CA ARG A 100 -14.91 14.30 -17.01
C ARG A 100 -16.02 15.26 -17.47
N ALA A 101 -17.29 14.89 -17.40
CA ALA A 101 -18.36 15.85 -17.61
C ALA A 101 -18.36 16.86 -16.46
N LEU A 102 -17.58 17.93 -16.62
CA LEU A 102 -17.67 19.11 -15.77
C LEU A 102 -19.13 19.55 -15.81
N PRO A 103 -19.84 19.63 -14.68
CA PRO A 103 -21.19 20.17 -14.69
C PRO A 103 -21.08 21.57 -15.29
N VAL A 104 -21.78 21.80 -16.40
CA VAL A 104 -21.86 23.12 -17.03
C VAL A 104 -22.27 24.06 -15.91
N LYS A 105 -21.38 24.99 -15.51
CA LYS A 105 -21.68 25.98 -14.48
C LYS A 105 -22.90 26.76 -14.97
N ILE A 106 -24.09 26.41 -14.49
CA ILE A 106 -25.28 27.21 -14.71
C ILE A 106 -24.99 28.51 -13.97
N LYS A 107 -24.76 29.59 -14.73
CA LYS A 107 -24.49 30.91 -14.18
C LYS A 107 -25.75 31.34 -13.42
N GLN A 108 -25.78 31.11 -12.12
CA GLN A 108 -26.85 31.62 -11.27
C GLN A 108 -26.78 33.15 -11.33
N ASN A 109 -27.89 33.79 -11.71
CA ASN A 109 -28.02 35.25 -11.69
C ASN A 109 -28.20 35.72 -10.23
N ILE A 110 -27.17 35.53 -9.41
CA ILE A 110 -27.19 35.96 -8.02
C ILE A 110 -26.85 37.45 -8.02
N LYS A 111 -27.89 38.29 -7.94
CA LYS A 111 -27.72 39.72 -7.72
C LYS A 111 -27.27 39.90 -6.28
N TYR A 112 -25.98 40.22 -6.06
CA TYR A 112 -25.48 40.56 -4.73
C TYR A 112 -26.22 41.80 -4.22
N ASN A 113 -27.09 41.64 -3.22
CA ASN A 113 -27.51 42.77 -2.40
C ASN A 113 -26.39 43.02 -1.38
N TYR A 114 -25.52 43.96 -1.70
CA TYR A 114 -24.60 44.51 -0.72
C TYR A 114 -25.41 45.33 0.28
N PHE A 115 -25.60 44.82 1.50
CA PHE A 115 -26.05 45.64 2.60
C PHE A 115 -24.91 46.59 2.96
N TYR A 116 -25.12 47.88 2.70
CA TYR A 116 -24.26 48.93 3.22
C TYR A 116 -24.64 49.14 4.67
N ILE A 117 -23.78 48.75 5.62
CA ILE A 117 -23.90 49.20 7.00
C ILE A 117 -23.39 50.64 6.98
N SER A 118 -24.32 51.60 6.90
CA SER A 118 -24.02 52.98 7.22
C SER A 118 -23.69 53.05 8.71
N SER A 119 -22.44 53.39 9.00
CA SER A 119 -22.06 53.98 10.28
C SER A 119 -22.86 55.27 10.44
N ASP A 120 -23.65 55.35 11.50
CA ASP A 120 -23.94 56.62 12.13
C ASP A 120 -23.36 56.56 13.55
N ASN A 121 -22.56 57.58 13.82
CA ASN A 121 -21.90 57.86 15.08
C ASN A 121 -22.93 58.27 16.13
N ASP A 122 -22.75 57.81 17.36
CA ASP A 122 -22.98 58.55 18.60
C ASP A 122 -21.99 58.06 19.66
#